data_AF-A0A6L2PBP8-F1
#
_entry.id   AF-A0A6L2PBP8-F1
#
_cell.length_a   1.000
_cell.length_b   1.000
_cell.length_c   1.000
_cell.angle_alpha   90.00
_cell.angle_beta   90.00
_cell.angle_gamma   90.00
#
_symmetry.space_group_name_H-M   'P 1'
#
loop_
_entity.id
_entity.type
_entity.pdbx_description
1 polymer ?
#
loop_
_entity_poly.entity_id
_entity_poly.type
_entity_poly.pdbx_seq_one_letter_code
_entity_poly.pdbx_strand_id
1 'polypeptide(L)' 'MATPQEKVQCCFWYDITKSVTRVQRQYQTRFGRDAPSKNSTEEWYRKLSQDACICKKDGSGCP' A
#
# COMPACT_ATOMS: atom_id res chain seq x y z
N MET A 1 -14.99 0.34 -2.90
CA MET A 1 -13.68 0.67 -3.52
C MET A 1 -12.86 1.44 -2.49
N ALA A 2 -11.62 1.04 -2.19
CA ALA A 2 -10.80 1.70 -1.16
C ALA A 2 -10.30 3.07 -1.64
N THR A 3 -10.40 4.07 -0.78
CA THR A 3 -9.91 5.43 -0.99
C THR A 3 -8.37 5.47 -1.07
N PRO A 4 -7.77 6.52 -1.66
CA PRO A 4 -6.32 6.65 -1.70
C PRO A 4 -5.68 6.62 -0.31
N GLN A 5 -6.32 7.23 0.68
CA GLN A 5 -5.84 7.26 2.07
C GLN A 5 -5.86 5.87 2.71
N GLU A 6 -6.92 5.10 2.48
CA GLU A 6 -7.05 3.71 2.92
C GLU A 6 -5.91 2.83 2.35
N LYS A 7 -5.55 3.02 1.07
CA LYS A 7 -4.47 2.27 0.41
C LYS A 7 -3.09 2.59 1.00
N VAL A 8 -2.80 3.87 1.24
CA VAL A 8 -1.53 4.30 1.85
C VAL A 8 -1.40 3.75 3.27
N GLN A 9 -2.49 3.79 4.05
CA GLN A 9 -2.50 3.23 5.41
C GLN A 9 -2.25 1.72 5.41
N CYS A 10 -2.85 0.97 4.48
CA CYS A 10 -2.58 -0.45 4.31
C CYS A 10 -1.11 -0.73 3.98
N CYS A 11 -0.51 0.04 3.09
CA CYS A 11 0.90 -0.14 2.72
C CYS A 11 1.85 0.19 3.88
N PHE A 12 1.52 1.20 4.69
CA PHE A 12 2.25 1.52 5.91
C PHE A 12 2.19 0.38 6.93
N TRP A 13 1.00 -0.16 7.20
CA TRP A 13 0.87 -1.31 8.10
C TRP A 13 1.56 -2.56 7.54
N TYR A 14 1.53 -2.76 6.23
CA TYR A 14 2.23 -3.86 5.58
C TYR A 14 3.73 -3.74 5.74
N ASP A 15 4.30 -2.54 5.65
CA ASP A 15 5.72 -2.33 5.84
C ASP A 15 6.17 -2.65 7.27
N ILE A 16 5.38 -2.26 8.27
CA ILE A 16 5.69 -2.52 9.69
C ILE A 16 5.50 -4.00 10.05
N THR A 17 4.39 -4.61 9.63
CA THR A 17 4.01 -5.95 10.10
C THR A 17 4.49 -7.07 9.18
N LYS A 18 4.87 -6.73 7.95
CA LYS A 18 5.19 -7.66 6.85
C LYS A 18 4.15 -8.79 6.68
N SER A 19 2.90 -8.54 7.08
CA SER A 19 1.87 -9.57 7.15
C SER A 19 0.51 -9.04 6.70
N VAL A 20 -0.01 -9.58 5.61
CA VAL A 20 -1.30 -9.16 5.04
C VAL A 20 -2.46 -9.41 6.01
N THR A 21 -2.45 -10.53 6.73
CA THR A 21 -3.52 -10.84 7.70
C THR A 21 -3.62 -9.81 8.81
N ARG A 22 -2.49 -9.26 9.28
CA ARG A 22 -2.49 -8.18 10.28
C ARG A 22 -3.01 -6.87 9.71
N VAL A 23 -2.61 -6.54 8.47
CA VAL A 23 -3.12 -5.37 7.74
C VAL A 23 -4.63 -5.45 7.55
N GLN A 24 -5.15 -6.61 7.14
CA GLN A 24 -6.59 -6.84 6.95
C GLN A 24 -7.37 -6.67 8.25
N ARG A 25 -6.86 -7.23 9.36
CA ARG A 25 -7.49 -7.06 10.68
C ARG A 25 -7.49 -5.60 11.12
N GLN A 26 -6.38 -4.88 10.96
CA GLN A 26 -6.32 -3.44 11.27
C GLN A 26 -7.23 -2.61 10.36
N TYR A 27 -7.37 -3.00 9.10
CA TYR A 27 -8.28 -2.35 8.16
C TYR A 27 -9.73 -2.51 8.60
N GLN A 28 -10.15 -3.73 8.94
CA GLN A 28 -11.48 -4.01 9.48
C GLN A 28 -11.73 -3.25 10.79
N THR A 29 -10.77 -3.25 11.71
CA THR A 29 -10.91 -2.53 12.99
C THR A 29 -11.00 -1.01 12.82
N ARG A 30 -10.23 -0.42 11.89
CA ARG A 30 -10.16 1.04 11.74
C ARG A 30 -11.25 1.62 10.83
N PHE A 31 -11.61 0.90 9.76
CA PHE A 31 -12.54 1.38 8.74
C PHE A 31 -13.90 0.68 8.80
N GLY A 32 -14.05 -0.42 9.55
CA GLY A 32 -15.32 -1.15 9.67
C GLY A 32 -15.82 -1.76 8.36
N ARG A 33 -14.92 -1.92 7.38
CA ARG A 33 -15.23 -2.39 6.02
C ARG A 33 -14.58 -3.73 5.76
N ASP A 34 -15.12 -4.45 4.78
CA ASP A 34 -14.52 -5.69 4.33
C ASP A 34 -13.07 -5.48 3.91
N ALA A 35 -12.20 -6.40 4.33
CA ALA A 35 -10.78 -6.27 4.12
C ALA A 35 -10.46 -6.50 2.63
N PRO A 36 -9.55 -5.70 2.04
CA PRO A 36 -9.12 -5.97 0.69
C PRO A 36 -8.47 -7.36 0.59
N SER A 37 -8.75 -8.07 -0.49
CA SER A 37 -8.14 -9.37 -0.78
C SER A 37 -6.61 -9.29 -0.75
N LYS A 38 -5.95 -10.42 -0.48
CA LYS A 38 -4.49 -10.48 -0.36
C LYS A 38 -3.78 -9.90 -1.59
N ASN A 39 -4.21 -10.32 -2.78
CA ASN A 39 -3.73 -9.83 -4.06
C ASN A 39 -3.85 -8.30 -4.19
N SER A 40 -4.97 -7.72 -3.77
CA SER A 40 -5.19 -6.28 -3.81
C SER A 40 -4.21 -5.51 -2.91
N THR A 41 -3.87 -6.05 -1.74
CA THR A 41 -2.93 -5.39 -0.81
C THR A 41 -1.50 -5.36 -1.38
N GLU A 42 -1.04 -6.49 -1.93
CA GLU A 42 0.27 -6.58 -2.58
C GLU A 42 0.34 -5.71 -3.84
N GLU A 43 -0.74 -5.65 -4.63
CA GLU A 43 -0.83 -4.76 -5.79
C GLU A 43 -0.81 -3.28 -5.40
N TRP A 44 -1.44 -2.89 -4.29
CA TRP A 44 -1.36 -1.51 -3.80
C TRP A 44 0.04 -1.15 -3.35
N TYR A 45 0.72 -2.06 -2.63
CA TYR A 45 2.11 -1.86 -2.23
C TYR A 45 3.04 -1.75 -3.44
N ARG A 46 2.86 -2.60 -4.45
CA ARG A 46 3.61 -2.53 -5.72
C ARG A 46 3.36 -1.22 -6.45
N LYS A 47 2.10 -0.77 -6.54
CA LYS A 47 1.76 0.51 -7.17
C LYS A 47 2.33 1.69 -6.41
N LEU A 48 2.29 1.69 -5.08
CA LEU A 48 2.91 2.74 -4.26
C LEU A 48 4.43 2.75 -4.39
N SER A 49 5.07 1.57 -4.45
CA SER A 49 6.51 1.45 -4.70
C SER A 49 6.88 1.94 -6.11
N GLN A 50 6.08 1.60 -7.13
CA GLN A 50 6.26 2.12 -8.48
C GLN A 50 6.04 3.62 -8.57
N ASP A 51 5.00 4.16 -7.93
CA ASP A 51 4.66 5.59 -7.94
C ASP A 51 5.66 6.43 -7.13
N ALA A 52 6.10 5.94 -5.97
CA ALA A 52 7.23 6.51 -5.24
C ALA A 52 8.53 6.44 -6.05
N CYS A 53 8.66 5.45 -6.94
CA CYS A 53 9.75 5.33 -7.91
C CYS A 53 9.52 6.21 -9.17
N ILE A 54 8.33 6.82 -9.39
CA ILE A 54 8.13 7.81 -10.47
C ILE A 54 8.92 9.10 -10.18
N CYS A 55 9.36 9.33 -8.94
CA CYS A 55 10.40 10.33 -8.62
C CYS A 55 11.78 10.02 -9.23
N LYS A 56 11.96 8.90 -9.98
CA LYS A 56 13.17 8.53 -10.74
C LYS A 56 12.99 8.68 -12.26
N LYS A 57 12.12 9.57 -12.74
CA LYS A 57 12.06 9.92 -14.17
C LYS A 57 11.92 11.44 -14.39
N ASP A 58 12.83 12.19 -13.79
CA ASP A 58 13.35 13.42 -14.37
C ASP A 58 14.81 13.55 -13.92
N GLY A 59 15.74 13.70 -14.86
CA GLY A 59 17.19 13.57 -14.65
C GLY A 59 17.77 12.41 -15.49
N SER A 60 18.13 12.60 -16.76
CA SER A 60 19.27 13.42 -17.18
C SER A 60 20.50 13.11 -16.31
N GLY A 61 21.25 12.08 -16.68
CA GLY A 61 22.61 11.81 -16.20
C GLY A 61 22.71 11.39 -14.73
N CYS A 62 23.08 10.12 -14.50
CA CYS A 62 23.78 9.75 -13.28
C CYS A 62 25.11 10.53 -13.22
N PRO A 63 25.40 11.32 -12.18
CA PRO A 63 26.77 11.65 -11.81
C PRO A 63 27.47 10.46 -11.11
#